data_AF-A0AAW0JTC8-F1
#
_entry.id   AF-A0AAW0JTC8-F1
#
_cell.length_a   1.000
_cell.length_b   1.000
_cell.length_c   1.000
_cell.angle_alpha   90.00
_cell.angle_beta   90.00
_cell.angle_gamma   90.00
#
_symmetry.space_group_name_H-M   'P 1'
#
loop_
_entity.id
_entity.type
_entity.pdbx_description
1 polymer ?
#
loop_
_entity_poly.entity_id
_entity_poly.type
_entity_poly.pdbx_seq_one_letter_code
_entity_poly.pdbx_strand_id
1 'polypeptide(L)'
;MLEENLKIKDTGDYTVLGCCALVGNIQMAKCIIGKCRSLLSIGNRSEDLIPVVVALTYNSNGIEIARYLYSETPIEHLTGINGAMFITRAIYSKALDMALDLLQHYPKLAIARDCHGQSPEEVLAGISFAYRSESRFIFWQQWIYDSEYHSLF
;
A
#
# COMPACT_ATOMS: atom_id res chain seq x y z
N MET A 1 -6.83 29.23 -2.45
CA MET A 1 -7.23 27.94 -3.06
C MET A 1 -8.15 27.27 -2.05
N LEU A 2 -9.40 27.02 -2.41
CA LEU A 2 -10.35 26.37 -1.50
C LEU A 2 -10.02 24.88 -1.43
N GLU A 3 -10.04 24.28 -0.23
CA GLU A 3 -9.74 22.85 -0.04
C GLU A 3 -10.66 21.94 -0.87
N GLU A 4 -11.92 22.33 -1.04
CA GLU A 4 -12.88 21.58 -1.86
C GLU A 4 -12.47 21.49 -3.34
N ASN A 5 -11.80 22.51 -3.87
CA ASN A 5 -11.30 22.46 -5.26
C ASN A 5 -10.16 21.45 -5.42
N LEU A 6 -9.43 21.13 -4.34
CA LEU A 6 -8.36 20.13 -4.37
C LEU A 6 -8.89 18.69 -4.37
N LYS A 7 -10.13 18.47 -3.93
CA LYS A 7 -10.78 17.15 -3.88
C LYS A 7 -11.41 16.77 -5.23
N ILE A 8 -11.48 17.70 -6.18
CA ILE A 8 -11.96 17.43 -7.53
C ILE A 8 -11.05 16.40 -8.18
N LYS A 9 -11.68 15.40 -8.81
CA LYS A 9 -10.99 14.36 -9.56
C LYS A 9 -10.83 14.79 -11.03
N ASP A 10 -9.72 14.40 -11.64
CA ASP A 10 -9.49 14.58 -13.07
C ASP A 10 -10.33 13.60 -13.91
N THR A 11 -10.16 13.62 -15.23
CA THR A 11 -10.88 12.70 -16.14
C THR A 11 -10.47 11.22 -15.96
N GLY A 12 -9.41 10.95 -15.20
CA GLY A 12 -8.97 9.61 -14.81
C GLY A 12 -9.42 9.20 -13.41
N ASP A 13 -10.31 9.97 -12.76
CA ASP A 13 -10.77 9.79 -11.39
C ASP A 13 -9.67 9.95 -10.32
N TYR A 14 -8.57 10.63 -10.63
CA TYR A 14 -7.51 10.91 -9.66
C TYR A 14 -7.72 12.29 -9.03
N THR A 15 -7.61 12.35 -7.70
CA THR A 15 -7.37 13.62 -7.03
C THR A 15 -5.99 14.15 -7.42
N VAL A 16 -5.75 15.44 -7.18
CA VAL A 16 -4.42 16.02 -7.43
C VAL A 16 -3.30 15.29 -6.65
N LEU A 17 -3.60 14.74 -5.47
CA LEU A 17 -2.65 13.92 -4.71
C LEU A 17 -2.44 12.54 -5.35
N GLY A 18 -3.50 11.93 -5.88
CA GLY A 18 -3.42 10.72 -6.70
C GLY A 18 -2.56 10.92 -7.96
N CYS A 19 -2.67 12.07 -8.64
CA CYS A 19 -1.78 12.40 -9.76
C CYS A 19 -0.32 12.52 -9.30
N CYS A 20 -0.07 13.12 -8.12
CA CYS A 20 1.29 13.20 -7.58
C CYS A 20 1.85 11.80 -7.33
N ALA A 21 1.07 10.89 -6.74
CA ALA A 21 1.44 9.49 -6.53
C ALA A 21 1.79 8.78 -7.86
N LEU A 22 0.96 8.95 -8.88
CA LEU A 22 1.16 8.38 -10.21
C LEU A 22 2.47 8.84 -10.86
N VAL A 23 2.81 10.14 -10.73
CA VAL A 23 3.96 10.74 -11.40
C VAL A 23 5.24 10.70 -10.53
N GLY A 24 5.12 10.54 -9.21
CA GLY A 24 6.26 10.57 -8.29
C GLY A 24 6.66 11.97 -7.81
N ASN A 25 5.77 12.96 -7.87
CA ASN A 25 6.10 14.34 -7.50
C ASN A 25 5.95 14.58 -5.98
N ILE A 26 6.99 14.24 -5.22
CA ILE A 26 7.01 14.35 -3.75
C ILE A 26 6.88 15.81 -3.27
N GLN A 27 7.54 16.75 -3.95
CA GLN A 27 7.50 18.17 -3.54
C GLN A 27 6.10 18.76 -3.66
N MET A 28 5.39 18.42 -4.74
CA MET A 28 3.99 18.81 -4.91
C MET A 28 3.10 18.09 -3.90
N ALA A 29 3.32 16.80 -3.64
CA ALA A 29 2.57 16.06 -2.63
C ALA A 29 2.68 16.69 -1.24
N LYS A 30 3.87 17.15 -0.82
CA LYS A 30 4.09 17.92 0.42
C LYS A 30 3.25 19.20 0.47
N CYS A 31 3.26 19.98 -0.61
CA CYS A 31 2.47 21.21 -0.71
C CYS A 31 0.96 20.95 -0.61
N ILE A 32 0.48 19.87 -1.25
CA ILE A 32 -0.94 19.50 -1.26
C ILE A 32 -1.39 18.99 0.11
N ILE A 33 -0.63 18.07 0.72
CA ILE A 33 -0.97 17.50 2.04
C ILE A 33 -0.99 18.58 3.11
N GLY A 34 -0.08 19.56 3.04
CA GLY A 34 -0.08 20.72 3.94
C GLY A 34 -1.31 21.63 3.78
N LYS A 35 -2.07 21.51 2.69
CA LYS A 35 -3.31 22.27 2.44
C LYS A 35 -4.58 21.48 2.67
N CYS A 36 -4.59 20.19 2.36
CA CYS A 36 -5.80 19.36 2.42
C CYS A 36 -5.42 17.92 2.72
N ARG A 37 -5.29 17.60 4.01
CA ARG A 37 -4.82 16.29 4.48
C ARG A 37 -5.81 15.16 4.19
N SER A 38 -7.11 15.46 4.10
CA SER A 38 -8.14 14.46 3.79
C SER A 38 -7.93 13.78 2.43
N LEU A 39 -7.14 14.37 1.52
CA LEU A 39 -6.82 13.76 0.22
C LEU A 39 -6.08 12.42 0.35
N LEU A 40 -5.40 12.18 1.49
CA LEU A 40 -4.71 10.91 1.76
C LEU A 40 -5.65 9.71 1.81
N SER A 41 -6.93 9.93 2.10
CA SER A 41 -7.95 8.88 2.22
C SER A 41 -8.94 8.87 1.05
N ILE A 42 -8.79 9.75 0.06
CA ILE A 42 -9.69 9.78 -1.11
C ILE A 42 -9.09 8.85 -2.16
N GLY A 43 -9.78 7.74 -2.41
CA GLY A 43 -9.38 6.79 -3.42
C GLY A 43 -9.68 7.26 -4.85
N ASN A 44 -9.13 6.53 -5.82
CA ASN A 44 -9.25 6.83 -7.24
C ASN A 44 -10.57 6.28 -7.85
N ARG A 45 -10.45 5.45 -8.91
CA ARG A 45 -11.47 4.84 -9.76
C ARG A 45 -12.38 3.85 -8.99
N SER A 46 -12.62 2.68 -9.58
CA SER A 46 -13.58 1.66 -9.15
C SER A 46 -13.14 0.87 -7.92
N GLU A 47 -11.84 0.80 -7.68
CA GLU A 47 -11.25 0.07 -6.55
C GLU A 47 -11.03 0.97 -5.33
N ASP A 48 -11.33 2.27 -5.45
CA ASP A 48 -11.14 3.29 -4.41
C ASP A 48 -9.72 3.24 -3.79
N LEU A 49 -8.70 3.11 -4.64
CA LEU A 49 -7.32 3.00 -4.19
C LEU A 49 -6.80 4.37 -3.76
N ILE A 50 -6.38 4.47 -2.50
CA ILE A 50 -5.84 5.71 -1.93
C ILE A 50 -4.44 6.03 -2.50
N PRO A 51 -3.95 7.28 -2.41
CA PRO A 51 -2.74 7.72 -3.10
C PRO A 51 -1.49 6.88 -2.82
N VAL A 52 -1.31 6.39 -1.59
CA VAL A 52 -0.16 5.52 -1.26
C VAL A 52 -0.21 4.18 -2.00
N VAL A 53 -1.41 3.63 -2.22
CA VAL A 53 -1.60 2.37 -2.97
C VAL A 53 -1.43 2.62 -4.47
N VAL A 54 -1.96 3.76 -4.97
CA VAL A 54 -1.76 4.21 -6.36
C VAL A 54 -0.27 4.30 -6.71
N ALA A 55 0.56 4.86 -5.80
CA ALA A 55 2.00 4.98 -6.01
C ALA A 55 2.67 3.62 -6.24
N LEU A 56 2.38 2.61 -5.41
CA LEU A 56 2.97 1.27 -5.58
C LEU A 56 2.37 0.49 -6.75
N THR A 57 1.14 0.81 -7.15
CA THR A 57 0.40 0.05 -8.16
C THR A 57 0.72 0.50 -9.57
N TYR A 58 0.80 1.81 -9.80
CA TYR A 58 0.80 2.39 -11.15
C TYR A 58 2.06 3.20 -11.47
N ASN A 59 2.97 3.40 -10.51
CA ASN A 59 4.24 4.05 -10.75
C ASN A 59 5.39 3.05 -10.58
N SER A 60 6.07 2.71 -11.68
CA SER A 60 7.19 1.76 -11.68
C SER A 60 8.37 2.20 -10.79
N ASN A 61 8.51 3.51 -10.55
CA ASN A 61 9.51 4.10 -9.66
C ASN A 61 8.87 4.72 -8.41
N GLY A 62 7.69 4.23 -8.03
CA GLY A 62 6.84 4.82 -7.00
C GLY A 62 7.30 4.61 -5.55
N ILE A 63 8.37 3.86 -5.29
CA ILE A 63 8.76 3.48 -3.92
C ILE A 63 9.04 4.70 -3.04
N GLU A 64 9.75 5.71 -3.55
CA GLU A 64 10.12 6.89 -2.75
C GLU A 64 8.89 7.72 -2.37
N ILE A 65 7.98 7.96 -3.32
CA ILE A 65 6.73 8.67 -3.04
C ILE A 65 5.77 7.83 -2.20
N ALA A 66 5.72 6.51 -2.41
CA ALA A 66 4.93 5.61 -1.58
C ALA A 66 5.39 5.66 -0.13
N ARG A 67 6.71 5.66 0.11
CA ARG A 67 7.28 5.79 1.46
C ARG A 67 6.89 7.11 2.13
N TYR A 68 6.97 8.21 1.38
CA TYR A 68 6.50 9.51 1.87
C TYR A 68 5.00 9.50 2.18
N LEU A 69 4.16 9.04 1.24
CA LEU A 69 2.71 8.98 1.42
C LEU A 69 2.32 8.04 2.56
N TYR A 70 3.00 6.91 2.72
CA TYR A 70 2.79 5.96 3.82
C TYR A 70 3.02 6.64 5.17
N SER A 71 4.11 7.40 5.31
CA SER A 71 4.40 8.14 6.55
C SER A 71 3.38 9.24 6.88
N GLU A 72 2.66 9.74 5.87
CA GLU A 72 1.62 10.75 6.04
C GLU A 72 0.22 10.16 6.23
N THR A 73 -0.02 8.93 5.74
CA THR A 73 -1.34 8.31 5.69
C THR A 73 -1.68 7.70 7.05
N PRO A 74 -2.79 8.11 7.69
CA PRO A 74 -3.30 7.41 8.87
C PRO A 74 -3.51 5.93 8.59
N ILE A 75 -2.97 5.08 9.44
CA ILE A 75 -2.90 3.64 9.20
C ILE A 75 -4.29 2.99 9.12
N GLU A 76 -5.30 3.62 9.72
CA GLU A 76 -6.70 3.18 9.68
C GLU A 76 -7.28 3.21 8.26
N HIS A 77 -6.71 4.03 7.36
CA HIS A 77 -7.08 4.07 5.94
C HIS A 77 -6.43 2.94 5.12
N LEU A 78 -5.45 2.22 5.68
CA LEU A 78 -4.77 1.08 5.08
C LEU A 78 -5.34 -0.26 5.59
N THR A 79 -6.66 -0.36 5.60
CA THR A 79 -7.39 -1.57 5.96
C THR A 79 -8.15 -2.13 4.75
N GLY A 80 -8.71 -3.34 4.86
CA GLY A 80 -9.48 -3.97 3.79
C GLY A 80 -8.68 -4.11 2.48
N ILE A 81 -9.32 -3.77 1.35
CA ILE A 81 -8.72 -3.87 0.00
C ILE A 81 -7.47 -2.97 -0.11
N ASN A 82 -7.50 -1.74 0.41
CA ASN A 82 -6.35 -0.84 0.34
C ASN A 82 -5.14 -1.40 1.12
N GLY A 83 -5.38 -1.96 2.31
CA GLY A 83 -4.32 -2.62 3.10
C GLY A 83 -3.74 -3.85 2.41
N ALA A 84 -4.61 -4.76 1.92
CA ALA A 84 -4.18 -5.96 1.21
C ALA A 84 -3.38 -5.60 -0.06
N MET A 85 -3.91 -4.69 -0.86
CA MET A 85 -3.28 -4.22 -2.10
C MET A 85 -1.94 -3.51 -1.82
N PHE A 86 -1.86 -2.69 -0.77
CA PHE A 86 -0.60 -2.07 -0.37
C PHE A 86 0.49 -3.11 -0.09
N ILE A 87 0.16 -4.15 0.69
CA ILE A 87 1.12 -5.18 1.08
C ILE A 87 1.53 -6.03 -0.12
N THR A 88 0.57 -6.50 -0.94
CA THR A 88 0.89 -7.31 -2.13
C THR A 88 1.79 -6.54 -3.09
N ARG A 89 1.48 -5.27 -3.35
CA ARG A 89 2.31 -4.39 -4.19
C ARG A 89 3.67 -4.09 -3.57
N ALA A 90 3.75 -3.81 -2.28
CA ALA A 90 5.01 -3.60 -1.58
C ALA A 90 5.93 -4.83 -1.66
N ILE A 91 5.36 -6.04 -1.54
CA ILE A 91 6.11 -7.30 -1.72
C ILE A 91 6.65 -7.41 -3.15
N TYR A 92 5.82 -7.21 -4.17
CA TYR A 92 6.26 -7.24 -5.57
C TYR A 92 7.36 -6.20 -5.87
N SER A 93 7.25 -5.01 -5.28
CA SER A 93 8.23 -3.92 -5.40
C SER A 93 9.43 -4.06 -4.45
N LYS A 94 9.51 -5.13 -3.66
CA LYS A 94 10.57 -5.38 -2.65
C LYS A 94 10.68 -4.31 -1.56
N ALA A 95 9.63 -3.54 -1.31
CA ALA A 95 9.49 -2.62 -0.20
C ALA A 95 9.01 -3.34 1.07
N LEU A 96 9.76 -4.38 1.48
CA LEU A 96 9.37 -5.33 2.52
C LEU A 96 9.28 -4.69 3.92
N ASP A 97 10.00 -3.61 4.14
CA ASP A 97 9.95 -2.83 5.37
C ASP A 97 8.58 -2.19 5.59
N MET A 98 8.01 -1.55 4.57
CA MET A 98 6.66 -0.98 4.64
C MET A 98 5.58 -2.06 4.74
N ALA A 99 5.75 -3.17 4.01
CA ALA A 99 4.84 -4.30 4.09
C ALA A 99 4.79 -4.91 5.51
N LEU A 100 5.97 -5.09 6.12
CA LEU A 100 6.09 -5.62 7.47
C LEU A 100 5.49 -4.67 8.49
N ASP A 101 5.80 -3.38 8.40
CA ASP A 101 5.30 -2.37 9.32
C ASP A 101 3.76 -2.38 9.35
N LEU A 102 3.09 -2.42 8.20
CA LEU A 102 1.62 -2.48 8.16
C LEU A 102 1.08 -3.80 8.73
N LEU A 103 1.73 -4.94 8.42
CA LEU A 103 1.32 -6.25 8.94
C LEU A 103 1.44 -6.37 10.46
N GLN A 104 2.42 -5.71 11.07
CA GLN A 104 2.56 -5.68 12.53
C GLN A 104 1.38 -4.98 13.20
N HIS A 105 0.80 -3.98 12.56
CA HIS A 105 -0.37 -3.26 13.07
C HIS A 105 -1.68 -3.99 12.74
N TYR A 106 -1.77 -4.62 11.57
CA TYR A 106 -2.97 -5.35 11.13
C TYR A 106 -2.65 -6.77 10.60
N PRO A 107 -2.37 -7.74 11.48
CA PRO A 107 -1.98 -9.10 11.08
C PRO A 107 -3.00 -9.81 10.17
N LYS A 108 -4.29 -9.50 10.34
CA LYS A 108 -5.38 -10.06 9.52
C LYS A 108 -5.26 -9.72 8.03
N LEU A 109 -4.49 -8.69 7.68
CA LEU A 109 -4.23 -8.36 6.27
C LEU A 109 -3.37 -9.41 5.57
N ALA A 110 -2.63 -10.26 6.29
CA ALA A 110 -1.80 -11.32 5.71
C ALA A 110 -2.61 -12.27 4.80
N ILE A 111 -3.88 -12.50 5.15
CA ILE A 111 -4.80 -13.40 4.45
C ILE A 111 -5.93 -12.65 3.71
N ALA A 112 -5.98 -11.32 3.84
CA ALA A 112 -6.99 -10.51 3.17
C ALA A 112 -6.72 -10.46 1.67
N ARG A 113 -7.78 -10.46 0.86
CA ARG A 113 -7.67 -10.43 -0.61
C ARG A 113 -7.63 -8.99 -1.12
N ASP A 114 -6.69 -8.72 -2.02
CA ASP A 114 -6.63 -7.50 -2.79
C ASP A 114 -7.68 -7.49 -3.93
N CYS A 115 -7.68 -6.43 -4.76
CA CYS A 115 -8.62 -6.30 -5.88
C CYS A 115 -8.40 -7.35 -7.00
N HIS A 116 -7.25 -8.03 -7.00
CA HIS A 116 -6.94 -9.13 -7.91
C HIS A 116 -7.28 -10.50 -7.29
N GLY A 117 -7.83 -10.50 -6.08
CA GLY A 117 -8.18 -11.71 -5.36
C GLY A 117 -6.97 -12.41 -4.74
N GLN A 118 -5.79 -11.77 -4.69
CA GLN A 118 -4.58 -12.35 -4.11
C GLN A 118 -4.44 -11.91 -2.66
N SER A 119 -3.96 -12.80 -1.79
CA SER A 119 -3.53 -12.41 -0.44
C SER A 119 -2.00 -12.21 -0.35
N PRO A 120 -1.51 -11.38 0.58
CA PRO A 120 -0.08 -11.25 0.85
C PRO A 120 0.63 -12.59 1.07
N GLU A 121 0.00 -13.53 1.78
CA GLU A 121 0.52 -14.89 1.97
C GLU A 121 0.70 -15.65 0.64
N GLU A 122 -0.28 -15.59 -0.27
CA GLU A 122 -0.26 -16.28 -1.57
C GLU A 122 0.85 -15.70 -2.44
N VAL A 123 0.94 -14.36 -2.48
CA VAL A 123 2.00 -13.63 -3.20
C VAL A 123 3.37 -14.00 -2.67
N LEU A 124 3.55 -13.97 -1.35
CA LEU A 124 4.83 -14.28 -0.72
C LEU A 124 5.23 -15.74 -0.92
N ALA A 125 4.29 -16.68 -0.80
CA ALA A 125 4.54 -18.10 -1.05
C ALA A 125 4.94 -18.34 -2.51
N GLY A 126 4.24 -17.72 -3.46
CA GLY A 126 4.54 -17.82 -4.89
C GLY A 126 5.93 -17.28 -5.24
N ILE A 127 6.27 -16.10 -4.70
CA ILE A 127 7.61 -15.52 -4.78
C ILE A 127 8.63 -16.47 -4.17
N SER A 128 8.45 -16.88 -2.91
CA SER A 128 9.40 -17.74 -2.19
C SER A 128 9.62 -19.09 -2.86
N PHE A 129 8.61 -19.64 -3.55
CA PHE A 129 8.74 -20.85 -4.34
C PHE A 129 9.58 -20.62 -5.60
N ALA A 130 9.31 -19.55 -6.35
CA ALA A 130 10.11 -19.16 -7.52
C ALA A 130 11.57 -18.84 -7.15
N TYR A 131 11.81 -18.25 -5.97
CA TYR A 131 13.16 -18.02 -5.46
C TYR A 131 13.77 -19.25 -4.78
N ARG A 132 13.00 -20.30 -4.43
CA ARG A 132 13.56 -21.55 -3.88
C ARG A 132 14.32 -22.34 -4.94
N SER A 133 14.00 -22.17 -6.23
CA SER A 133 14.87 -22.65 -7.32
C SER A 133 16.14 -21.82 -7.50
N GLU A 134 16.29 -20.67 -6.82
CA GLU A 134 17.45 -19.75 -6.94
C GLU A 134 18.11 -19.34 -5.60
N SER A 135 17.63 -19.88 -4.47
CA SER A 135 18.09 -19.74 -3.06
C SER A 135 17.80 -18.42 -2.29
N ARG A 136 17.34 -18.65 -1.03
CA ARG A 136 17.21 -17.79 0.19
C ARG A 136 16.03 -16.82 0.31
N PHE A 137 14.99 -17.21 1.05
CA PHE A 137 14.27 -16.36 2.05
C PHE A 137 13.46 -17.27 3.01
N ILE A 138 14.02 -17.57 4.20
CA ILE A 138 13.40 -18.47 5.22
C ILE A 138 12.77 -17.67 6.39
N PHE A 139 12.99 -16.36 6.46
CA PHE A 139 12.65 -15.58 7.66
C PHE A 139 11.14 -15.43 7.94
N TRP A 140 10.30 -15.40 6.91
CA TRP A 140 8.88 -15.06 7.04
C TRP A 140 7.97 -16.23 7.41
N GLN A 141 8.35 -17.47 7.07
CA GLN A 141 7.54 -18.64 7.41
C GLN A 141 7.36 -18.77 8.93
N GLN A 142 8.39 -18.42 9.72
CA GLN A 142 8.34 -18.44 11.18
C GLN A 142 7.27 -17.49 11.75
N TRP A 143 7.08 -16.31 11.15
CA TRP A 143 6.15 -15.29 11.65
C TRP A 143 4.67 -15.64 11.45
N ILE A 144 4.32 -16.27 10.33
CA ILE A 144 2.94 -16.70 10.06
C ILE A 144 2.52 -17.71 11.15
N TYR A 145 3.39 -18.68 11.46
CA TYR A 145 3.13 -19.65 12.53
C TYR A 145 3.05 -18.99 13.91
N ASP A 146 3.90 -18.02 14.24
CA ASP A 146 3.88 -17.37 15.57
C ASP A 146 2.62 -16.50 15.79
N SER A 147 2.04 -15.94 14.73
CA SER A 147 0.83 -15.09 14.79
C SER A 147 -0.47 -15.88 15.00
N GLU A 148 -0.53 -17.14 14.57
CA GLU A 148 -1.67 -18.03 14.82
C GLU A 148 -1.74 -18.48 16.29
N TYR A 149 -0.61 -18.58 16.99
CA TYR A 149 -0.58 -18.96 18.41
C TYR A 149 -0.97 -17.82 19.37
N HIS A 150 -0.85 -16.55 18.97
CA HIS A 150 -1.26 -15.41 19.80
C HIS A 150 -2.76 -15.05 19.73
N SER A 151 -3.56 -15.83 19.00
CA SER A 151 -5.03 -15.67 18.96
C SER A 151 -5.78 -16.76 19.75
N LEU A 152 -5.07 -17.51 20.59
CA LEU A 152 -5.63 -18.55 21.48
C LEU A 152 -5.36 -18.32 22.99
N PHE A 153 -4.93 -17.13 23.41
CA PHE A 153 -4.88 -16.74 24.82
C PHE A 153 -5.37 -15.31 25.04
#